data_AF-A0A956FXQ0-F1
#
_entry.id   AF-A0A956FXQ0-F1
#
_cell.length_a   1.000
_cell.length_b   1.000
_cell.length_c   1.000
_cell.angle_alpha   90.00
_cell.angle_beta   90.00
_cell.angle_gamma   90.00
#
_symmetry.space_group_name_H-M   'P 1'
#
loop_
_entity.id
_entity.type
_entity.pdbx_description
1 polymer ?
#
loop_
_entity_poly.entity_id
_entity_poly.type
_entity_poly.pdbx_seq_one_letter_code
_entity_poly.pdbx_strand_id
1 'polypeptide(L)'
;MFAIKKSIAIIAITAPLSGACALDADGDIGGVEVDADSMFGPCDEEIDSEALEACLLELSEEEVAERPADAVADELAGLDDGPIEFTVELKDGEVLDVSLDPEEDCIELENFTEVVGERSAINSGQSLYLSKGQTKFVPLTVEAGKSYFVTTTPSSGDPDIYVYRKINGQWKVTAKSLRSAMKVDRLKINASSSELIYVAYVAYTTSGFGASISWESGGALDLDIPYLNQNDIPGIGFAACSSASSAMVLATYGESRVDDMIDTAKTVFAATADTQVGLKGRWLLEQHLEGAWDMSDVFFDDSNWPQLYALIKSEIRAGRPMILGSKSMSAAGHYIVVRGFRGENYGDAKVIVNDPNGRWNSYNSWSTNIDAEGFEYDYTDITSKYSDGVFVIKP
;
A
#
# COMPACT_ATOMS: atom_id res chain seq x y z
N MET A 1 2.75 -53.13 12.95
CA MET A 1 1.77 -52.05 12.70
C MET A 1 2.29 -51.29 11.48
N PHE A 2 1.82 -51.63 10.29
CA PHE A 2 2.32 -51.07 9.03
C PHE A 2 1.26 -50.09 8.51
N ALA A 3 1.64 -48.83 8.32
CA ALA A 3 0.78 -47.81 7.73
C ALA A 3 0.78 -47.97 6.21
N ILE A 4 -0.40 -48.24 5.64
CA ILE A 4 -0.63 -48.27 4.20
C ILE A 4 -0.87 -46.82 3.76
N LYS A 5 0.06 -46.23 3.00
CA LYS A 5 -0.19 -45.01 2.21
C LYS A 5 -0.98 -45.41 0.97
N LYS A 6 -2.20 -44.92 0.83
CA LYS A 6 -2.93 -44.94 -0.45
C LYS A 6 -2.45 -43.75 -1.29
N SER A 7 -1.84 -44.02 -2.43
CA SER A 7 -1.65 -43.04 -3.50
C SER A 7 -2.80 -43.19 -4.47
N ILE A 8 -3.50 -42.09 -4.77
CA ILE A 8 -4.50 -42.01 -5.84
C ILE A 8 -3.76 -41.55 -7.09
N ALA A 9 -3.80 -42.35 -8.15
CA ALA A 9 -3.39 -41.94 -9.48
C ALA A 9 -4.60 -41.35 -10.20
N ILE A 10 -4.50 -40.12 -10.69
CA ILE A 10 -5.47 -39.53 -11.62
C ILE A 10 -4.82 -39.58 -13.00
N ILE A 11 -5.46 -40.33 -13.90
CA ILE A 11 -5.11 -40.40 -15.32
C ILE A 11 -5.80 -39.23 -15.99
N ALA A 12 -5.02 -38.26 -16.50
CA ALA A 12 -5.53 -37.24 -17.39
C ALA A 12 -5.42 -37.75 -18.83
N ILE A 13 -6.57 -37.89 -19.50
CA ILE A 13 -6.68 -38.21 -20.92
C ILE A 13 -6.61 -36.89 -21.68
N THR A 14 -5.59 -36.72 -22.52
CA THR A 14 -5.49 -35.61 -23.48
C THR A 14 -6.24 -35.96 -24.76
N ALA A 15 -7.27 -35.18 -25.09
CA ALA A 15 -7.90 -35.20 -26.40
C ALA A 15 -7.10 -34.29 -27.36
N PRO A 16 -6.86 -34.67 -28.63
CA PRO A 16 -6.19 -33.81 -29.59
C PRO A 16 -7.18 -32.81 -30.20
N LEU A 17 -6.89 -31.52 -30.05
CA LEU A 17 -7.50 -30.48 -30.88
C LEU A 17 -6.80 -30.48 -32.24
N SER A 18 -7.55 -30.79 -33.29
CA SER A 18 -7.21 -30.52 -34.68
C SER A 18 -8.13 -29.40 -35.17
N GLY A 19 -7.56 -28.38 -35.83
CA GLY A 19 -8.31 -27.25 -36.38
C GLY A 19 -7.36 -26.22 -36.96
N ALA A 20 -7.39 -26.06 -38.28
CA ALA A 20 -6.40 -25.42 -39.13
C ALA A 20 -6.43 -23.88 -39.14
N CYS A 21 -5.29 -23.27 -39.48
CA CYS A 21 -5.20 -22.01 -40.23
C CYS A 21 -4.23 -22.21 -41.40
N ALA A 22 -4.62 -21.79 -42.60
CA ALA A 22 -3.84 -21.88 -43.83
C ALA A 22 -3.54 -20.48 -44.40
N LEU A 23 -2.25 -20.25 -44.70
CA LEU A 23 -1.58 -19.49 -45.79
C LEU A 23 -1.96 -18.02 -46.03
N ASP A 24 -1.04 -17.12 -46.39
CA ASP A 24 -0.11 -17.12 -47.56
C ASP A 24 1.05 -16.11 -47.30
N ALA A 25 1.90 -15.60 -48.21
CA ALA A 25 2.42 -15.86 -49.56
C ALA A 25 3.69 -14.99 -49.64
N ASP A 26 4.88 -15.56 -49.84
CA ASP A 26 5.97 -14.88 -50.52
C ASP A 26 7.00 -15.90 -51.01
N GLY A 27 7.26 -15.85 -52.31
CA GLY A 27 7.88 -16.90 -53.08
C GLY A 27 9.41 -16.96 -53.03
N ASP A 28 9.87 -18.20 -53.19
CA ASP A 28 11.16 -18.65 -53.75
C ASP A 28 12.49 -18.21 -53.11
N ILE A 29 13.34 -19.20 -52.80
CA ILE A 29 14.45 -19.65 -53.66
C ILE A 29 15.01 -20.96 -53.08
N GLY A 30 15.11 -22.03 -53.90
CA GLY A 30 16.25 -22.95 -53.80
C GLY A 30 15.98 -24.44 -53.53
N GLY A 31 15.34 -25.12 -54.48
CA GLY A 31 15.76 -26.43 -55.05
C GLY A 31 16.08 -27.62 -54.13
N VAL A 32 15.22 -28.65 -54.18
CA VAL A 32 15.55 -30.03 -54.62
C VAL A 32 14.21 -30.78 -54.79
N GLU A 33 13.92 -31.22 -56.02
CA GLU A 33 12.86 -32.20 -56.31
C GLU A 33 13.30 -33.60 -55.85
N VAL A 34 12.41 -34.34 -55.17
CA VAL A 34 12.37 -35.79 -55.32
C VAL A 34 10.92 -36.27 -55.32
N ASP A 35 10.71 -37.23 -56.22
CA ASP A 35 9.49 -37.63 -56.91
C ASP A 35 8.60 -38.62 -56.14
N ALA A 36 7.43 -38.85 -56.73
CA ALA A 36 6.25 -39.53 -56.25
C ALA A 36 6.32 -41.06 -56.05
N ASP A 37 5.25 -41.54 -55.40
CA ASP A 37 4.54 -42.82 -55.58
C ASP A 37 4.85 -44.05 -54.72
N SER A 38 3.72 -44.69 -54.35
CA SER A 38 3.50 -46.10 -53.97
C SER A 38 3.66 -46.41 -52.46
N MET A 39 2.84 -47.20 -51.76
CA MET A 39 1.91 -48.28 -52.12
C MET A 39 0.81 -48.47 -51.04
N PHE A 40 -0.31 -49.03 -51.48
CA PHE A 40 -1.39 -49.64 -50.69
C PHE A 40 -0.91 -50.77 -49.74
N GLY A 41 -1.60 -50.96 -48.60
CA GLY A 41 -1.67 -52.26 -47.93
C GLY A 41 -2.19 -52.24 -46.48
N PRO A 42 -3.23 -53.02 -46.10
CA PRO A 42 -4.05 -52.81 -44.90
C PRO A 42 -3.71 -53.79 -43.76
N CYS A 43 -4.25 -53.55 -42.56
CA CYS A 43 -4.65 -54.61 -41.60
C CYS A 43 -5.68 -54.07 -40.60
N ASP A 44 -6.80 -54.77 -40.55
CA ASP A 44 -7.88 -54.68 -39.57
C ASP A 44 -7.41 -55.02 -38.15
N GLU A 45 -8.05 -54.43 -37.14
CA GLU A 45 -8.57 -55.16 -35.97
C GLU A 45 -9.65 -54.35 -35.25
N GLU A 46 -10.53 -55.11 -34.60
CA GLU A 46 -11.96 -54.88 -34.37
C GLU A 46 -12.26 -54.44 -32.92
N ILE A 47 -13.47 -53.87 -32.71
CA ILE A 47 -14.28 -53.86 -31.45
C ILE A 47 -13.80 -52.85 -30.36
N ASP A 48 -14.62 -52.02 -29.69
CA ASP A 48 -16.03 -52.12 -29.30
C ASP A 48 -16.72 -50.75 -29.21
N SER A 49 -18.01 -50.76 -29.46
CA SER A 49 -18.99 -49.69 -29.28
C SER A 49 -19.56 -49.69 -27.85
N GLU A 50 -19.80 -48.52 -27.26
CA GLU A 50 -21.12 -48.12 -26.72
C GLU A 50 -21.06 -46.86 -25.84
N ALA A 51 -22.12 -46.07 -25.97
CA ALA A 51 -22.65 -45.05 -25.07
C ALA A 51 -21.97 -43.66 -25.03
N LEU A 52 -22.48 -42.70 -25.83
CA LEU A 52 -23.50 -41.75 -25.34
C LEU A 52 -23.99 -40.84 -26.49
N GLU A 53 -25.14 -41.18 -27.06
CA GLU A 53 -26.03 -40.21 -27.70
C GLU A 53 -27.04 -39.70 -26.66
N ALA A 54 -27.24 -38.37 -26.61
CA ALA A 54 -28.58 -37.76 -26.64
C ALA A 54 -28.53 -36.23 -26.73
N CYS A 55 -28.97 -35.73 -27.89
CA CYS A 55 -29.78 -34.53 -28.15
C CYS A 55 -29.24 -33.11 -27.91
N LEU A 56 -28.79 -32.50 -29.01
CA LEU A 56 -29.44 -31.38 -29.74
C LEU A 56 -30.13 -30.25 -28.93
N LEU A 57 -29.64 -29.03 -29.13
CA LEU A 57 -30.49 -27.89 -29.50
C LEU A 57 -29.72 -26.88 -30.37
N GLU A 58 -30.39 -26.48 -31.45
CA GLU A 58 -30.00 -25.68 -32.59
C GLU A 58 -29.54 -24.26 -32.24
N LEU A 59 -28.55 -23.71 -32.96
CA LEU A 59 -28.54 -22.30 -33.37
C LEU A 59 -27.93 -22.17 -34.78
N SER A 60 -28.63 -21.38 -35.59
CA SER A 60 -28.53 -21.19 -37.04
C SER A 60 -27.38 -20.28 -37.48
N GLU A 61 -26.79 -20.60 -38.64
CA GLU A 61 -25.93 -19.73 -39.43
C GLU A 61 -26.75 -18.73 -40.26
N GLU A 62 -26.40 -17.44 -40.19
CA GLU A 62 -26.58 -16.34 -41.17
C GLU A 62 -25.94 -15.11 -40.48
N GLU A 63 -25.10 -14.24 -41.05
CA GLU A 63 -24.85 -13.84 -42.43
C GLU A 63 -23.52 -13.05 -42.44
N VAL A 64 -22.79 -13.13 -43.55
CA VAL A 64 -21.54 -12.41 -43.85
C VAL A 64 -21.85 -10.96 -44.27
N ALA A 65 -21.04 -10.00 -43.80
CA ALA A 65 -20.89 -8.72 -44.50
C ALA A 65 -19.45 -8.18 -44.35
N GLU A 66 -18.86 -7.90 -45.50
CA GLU A 66 -17.43 -7.64 -45.76
C GLU A 66 -16.98 -6.17 -45.51
N ARG A 67 -15.64 -6.04 -45.39
CA ARG A 67 -14.73 -4.91 -45.73
C ARG A 67 -14.26 -4.00 -44.57
N PRO A 68 -13.06 -3.39 -44.70
CA PRO A 68 -11.75 -4.02 -44.78
C PRO A 68 -10.81 -3.48 -43.69
N ALA A 69 -9.86 -4.31 -43.26
CA ALA A 69 -8.65 -3.85 -42.59
C ALA A 69 -7.83 -3.02 -43.59
N ASP A 70 -7.49 -1.78 -43.22
CA ASP A 70 -6.32 -0.99 -43.65
C ASP A 70 -6.60 0.51 -43.46
N ALA A 71 -6.35 1.01 -42.24
CA ALA A 71 -6.10 2.43 -42.02
C ALA A 71 -5.44 2.67 -40.64
N VAL A 72 -4.15 3.03 -40.70
CA VAL A 72 -3.38 3.76 -39.68
C VAL A 72 -2.86 2.94 -38.49
N ALA A 73 -1.90 2.06 -38.76
CA ALA A 73 -0.86 1.69 -37.81
C ALA A 73 0.50 2.08 -38.42
N ASP A 74 0.82 3.38 -38.37
CA ASP A 74 2.16 3.88 -38.70
C ASP A 74 2.42 5.21 -37.97
N GLU A 75 2.14 5.23 -36.66
CA GLU A 75 2.60 6.24 -35.73
C GLU A 75 2.44 5.70 -34.30
N LEU A 76 3.34 4.78 -33.89
CA LEU A 76 3.70 4.44 -32.49
C LEU A 76 4.65 3.21 -32.43
N ALA A 77 5.58 3.09 -33.38
CA ALA A 77 6.71 2.17 -33.23
C ALA A 77 7.70 2.76 -32.22
N GLY A 78 7.61 2.33 -30.95
CA GLY A 78 8.56 2.78 -29.94
C GLY A 78 8.47 2.15 -28.54
N LEU A 79 7.55 1.22 -28.27
CA LEU A 79 7.54 0.43 -27.04
C LEU A 79 7.22 -1.03 -27.39
N ASP A 80 8.12 -1.91 -26.94
CA ASP A 80 8.08 -3.35 -27.08
C ASP A 80 7.13 -3.91 -26.00
N ASP A 81 5.83 -3.91 -26.27
CA ASP A 81 4.81 -4.58 -25.45
C ASP A 81 4.56 -5.99 -26.00
N GLY A 82 5.56 -6.86 -25.80
CA GLY A 82 5.34 -8.30 -25.86
C GLY A 82 4.67 -8.80 -24.56
N PRO A 83 3.92 -9.92 -24.61
CA PRO A 83 3.40 -10.55 -23.41
C PRO A 83 4.55 -10.82 -22.43
N ILE A 84 4.38 -10.39 -21.18
CA ILE A 84 5.35 -10.68 -20.12
C ILE A 84 5.15 -12.12 -19.69
N GLU A 85 6.09 -13.00 -20.07
CA GLU A 85 6.12 -14.37 -19.58
C GLU A 85 6.56 -14.41 -18.10
N PHE A 86 5.78 -15.09 -17.26
CA PHE A 86 6.12 -15.31 -15.85
C PHE A 86 6.60 -16.74 -15.65
N THR A 87 7.82 -16.90 -15.11
CA THR A 87 8.28 -18.19 -14.60
C THR A 87 8.14 -18.21 -13.08
N VAL A 88 7.20 -19.01 -12.56
CA VAL A 88 7.09 -19.29 -11.13
C VAL A 88 7.70 -20.66 -10.87
N GLU A 89 8.92 -20.70 -10.33
CA GLU A 89 9.52 -21.94 -9.82
C GLU A 89 8.95 -22.26 -8.45
N LEU A 90 8.10 -23.30 -8.38
CA LEU A 90 7.75 -23.94 -7.11
C LEU A 90 8.79 -25.02 -6.79
N LYS A 91 9.16 -25.16 -5.51
CA LYS A 91 9.96 -26.31 -5.07
C LYS A 91 9.18 -27.58 -5.42
N ASP A 92 9.84 -28.45 -6.18
CA ASP A 92 9.39 -29.72 -6.79
C ASP A 92 9.13 -29.69 -8.31
N GLY A 93 9.44 -28.59 -9.00
CA GLY A 93 9.73 -28.62 -10.45
C GLY A 93 8.51 -28.72 -11.38
N GLU A 94 7.31 -28.43 -10.90
CA GLU A 94 6.13 -28.21 -11.75
C GLU A 94 6.01 -26.73 -12.12
N VAL A 95 5.87 -26.47 -13.43
CA VAL A 95 5.70 -25.14 -14.03
C VAL A 95 4.21 -24.86 -14.17
N LEU A 96 3.78 -23.66 -13.74
CA LEU A 96 2.42 -23.16 -13.98
C LEU A 96 2.54 -21.87 -14.79
N ASP A 97 2.13 -21.94 -16.06
CA ASP A 97 2.12 -20.79 -16.97
C ASP A 97 0.92 -19.90 -16.68
N VAL A 98 1.16 -18.61 -16.44
CA VAL A 98 0.13 -17.58 -16.38
C VAL A 98 0.55 -16.45 -17.30
N SER A 99 -0.24 -16.21 -18.35
CA SER A 99 -0.09 -15.07 -19.26
C SER A 99 -0.96 -13.92 -18.74
N LEU A 100 -0.43 -12.70 -18.72
CA LEU A 100 -1.17 -11.48 -18.35
C LEU A 100 -1.35 -10.58 -19.56
N ASP A 101 -2.56 -10.04 -19.73
CA ASP A 101 -2.86 -8.93 -20.63
C ASP A 101 -2.98 -7.64 -19.77
N PRO A 102 -2.20 -6.58 -20.04
CA PRO A 102 -2.13 -5.40 -19.18
C PRO A 102 -3.32 -4.44 -19.25
N GLU A 103 -4.23 -4.55 -20.23
CA GLU A 103 -5.22 -3.48 -20.46
C GLU A 103 -6.64 -3.74 -19.93
N GLU A 104 -7.10 -4.98 -19.82
CA GLU A 104 -8.43 -5.28 -19.26
C GLU A 104 -8.39 -6.62 -18.51
N ASP A 105 -8.44 -6.61 -17.17
CA ASP A 105 -9.35 -7.44 -16.37
C ASP A 105 -8.92 -7.66 -14.91
N CYS A 106 -9.94 -7.84 -14.08
CA CYS A 106 -9.81 -8.38 -12.74
C CYS A 106 -9.26 -9.80 -12.82
N ILE A 107 -8.25 -10.12 -12.00
CA ILE A 107 -7.75 -11.50 -11.88
C ILE A 107 -8.88 -12.38 -11.29
N GLU A 108 -9.54 -13.17 -12.14
CA GLU A 108 -10.31 -14.33 -11.69
C GLU A 108 -9.31 -15.44 -11.32
N LEU A 109 -8.93 -15.46 -10.05
CA LEU A 109 -8.08 -16.51 -9.47
C LEU A 109 -8.87 -17.83 -9.33
N GLU A 110 -9.28 -18.44 -10.45
CA GLU A 110 -9.95 -19.75 -10.42
C GLU A 110 -8.98 -20.89 -10.04
N ASN A 111 -7.67 -20.70 -10.25
CA ASN A 111 -6.65 -21.74 -10.08
C ASN A 111 -5.54 -21.40 -9.06
N PHE A 112 -5.83 -20.60 -8.03
CA PHE A 112 -4.86 -20.40 -6.94
C PHE A 112 -4.68 -21.70 -6.15
N THR A 113 -3.67 -22.49 -6.54
CA THR A 113 -3.13 -23.56 -5.69
C THR A 113 -2.49 -22.88 -4.49
N GLU A 114 -2.96 -23.21 -3.28
CA GLU A 114 -2.41 -22.71 -2.02
C GLU A 114 -0.89 -22.90 -2.02
N VAL A 115 -0.13 -21.83 -2.26
CA VAL A 115 1.32 -21.87 -2.09
C VAL A 115 1.56 -21.92 -0.59
N VAL A 116 1.73 -23.15 -0.07
CA VAL A 116 2.19 -23.40 1.30
C VAL A 116 3.68 -23.04 1.38
N GLY A 117 3.99 -21.77 1.16
CA GLY A 117 5.30 -21.18 1.43
C GLY A 117 5.43 -20.87 2.93
N GLU A 118 6.67 -20.77 3.40
CA GLU A 118 6.98 -20.45 4.80
C GLU A 118 6.11 -19.30 5.31
N ARG A 119 5.45 -19.52 6.46
CA ARG A 119 4.73 -18.51 7.24
C ARG A 119 5.71 -17.43 7.73
N SER A 120 6.14 -16.56 6.83
CA SER A 120 6.88 -15.36 7.20
C SER A 120 5.85 -14.28 7.50
N ALA A 121 5.54 -14.11 8.79
CA ALA A 121 4.84 -12.91 9.24
C ALA A 121 5.72 -11.71 8.90
N ILE A 122 5.20 -10.76 8.13
CA ILE A 122 5.86 -9.45 7.98
C ILE A 122 5.79 -8.76 9.34
N ASN A 123 6.94 -8.55 9.96
CA ASN A 123 7.08 -7.67 11.11
C ASN A 123 7.02 -6.21 10.65
N SER A 124 6.70 -5.28 11.55
CA SER A 124 6.67 -3.85 11.25
C SER A 124 7.99 -3.39 10.61
N GLY A 125 7.93 -2.83 9.39
CA GLY A 125 9.06 -2.15 8.75
C GLY A 125 10.01 -3.06 7.97
N GLN A 126 9.57 -4.22 7.50
CA GLN A 126 10.42 -5.09 6.68
C GLN A 126 10.69 -4.43 5.32
N SER A 127 11.95 -4.25 4.96
CA SER A 127 12.33 -3.83 3.62
C SER A 127 12.13 -4.97 2.62
N LEU A 128 11.39 -4.69 1.55
CA LEU A 128 11.11 -5.58 0.44
C LEU A 128 11.66 -4.98 -0.86
N TYR A 129 11.94 -5.88 -1.80
CA TYR A 129 12.36 -5.54 -3.14
C TYR A 129 11.63 -6.45 -4.12
N LEU A 130 11.04 -5.87 -5.16
CA LEU A 130 10.33 -6.56 -6.23
C LEU A 130 10.81 -6.03 -7.57
N SER A 131 11.18 -6.93 -8.47
CA SER A 131 11.47 -6.55 -9.86
C SER A 131 10.17 -6.27 -10.61
N LYS A 132 10.24 -5.52 -11.73
CA LYS A 132 9.08 -5.31 -12.62
C LYS A 132 8.39 -6.65 -12.94
N GLY A 133 7.07 -6.68 -12.81
CA GLY A 133 6.21 -7.84 -12.99
C GLY A 133 6.07 -8.73 -11.75
N GLN A 134 6.92 -8.60 -10.74
CA GLN A 134 6.87 -9.50 -9.59
C GLN A 134 5.71 -9.15 -8.64
N THR A 135 5.11 -10.21 -8.10
CA THR A 135 4.10 -10.12 -7.05
C THR A 135 4.56 -10.88 -5.80
N LYS A 136 4.38 -10.27 -4.62
CA LYS A 136 4.63 -10.93 -3.33
C LYS A 136 3.34 -11.05 -2.54
N PHE A 137 2.94 -12.30 -2.25
CA PHE A 137 1.82 -12.60 -1.36
C PHE A 137 2.28 -12.78 0.08
N VAL A 138 1.48 -12.24 1.01
CA VAL A 138 1.71 -12.31 2.44
C VAL A 138 0.43 -12.76 3.13
N PRO A 139 0.42 -13.94 3.78
CA PRO A 139 -0.73 -14.40 4.52
C PRO A 139 -0.92 -13.56 5.79
N LEU A 140 -2.15 -13.13 6.06
CA LEU A 140 -2.52 -12.38 7.26
C LEU A 140 -3.77 -12.99 7.90
N THR A 141 -3.65 -13.46 9.13
CA THR A 141 -4.82 -13.83 9.93
C THR A 141 -5.40 -12.56 10.56
N VAL A 142 -6.62 -12.21 10.17
CA VAL A 142 -7.36 -11.10 10.78
C VAL A 142 -8.31 -11.60 11.84
N GLU A 143 -8.58 -10.77 12.85
CA GLU A 143 -9.52 -11.04 13.93
C GLU A 143 -10.77 -10.17 13.80
N ALA A 144 -11.93 -10.77 14.05
CA ALA A 144 -13.21 -10.07 14.03
C ALA A 144 -13.19 -8.82 14.91
N GLY A 145 -13.71 -7.71 14.37
CA GLY A 145 -13.79 -6.43 15.05
C GLY A 145 -12.52 -5.60 15.03
N LYS A 146 -11.39 -6.09 14.49
CA LYS A 146 -10.16 -5.31 14.34
C LYS A 146 -10.06 -4.64 12.99
N SER A 147 -9.42 -3.48 12.95
CA SER A 147 -8.91 -2.90 11.71
C SER A 147 -7.43 -3.22 11.57
N TYR A 148 -6.99 -3.51 10.35
CA TYR A 148 -5.59 -3.68 10.00
C TYR A 148 -5.19 -2.56 9.05
N PHE A 149 -3.93 -2.17 9.08
CA PHE A 149 -3.32 -1.24 8.14
C PHE A 149 -2.14 -1.93 7.49
N VAL A 150 -2.22 -2.04 6.17
CA VAL A 150 -1.07 -2.40 5.33
C VAL A 150 -0.47 -1.09 4.85
N THR A 151 0.79 -0.85 5.17
CA THR A 151 1.50 0.37 4.76
C THR A 151 2.70 0.01 3.91
N THR A 152 2.85 0.67 2.77
CA THR A 152 4.08 0.67 1.97
C THR A 152 4.74 2.05 2.03
N THR A 153 6.05 2.07 2.21
CA THR A 153 6.89 3.27 2.17
C THR A 153 7.87 3.09 1.02
N PRO A 154 7.56 3.58 -0.19
CA PRO A 154 8.43 3.39 -1.35
C PRO A 154 9.79 4.07 -1.16
N SER A 155 10.88 3.38 -1.47
CA SER A 155 12.22 3.96 -1.62
C SER A 155 12.65 4.05 -3.09
N SER A 156 12.07 3.21 -3.95
CA SER A 156 12.14 3.28 -5.41
C SER A 156 10.94 2.53 -6.00
N GLY A 157 10.44 2.95 -7.16
CA GLY A 157 9.19 2.42 -7.72
C GLY A 157 7.98 2.68 -6.82
N ASP A 158 6.83 2.11 -7.16
CA ASP A 158 5.58 2.22 -6.38
C ASP A 158 4.81 0.91 -6.52
N PRO A 159 4.91 -0.02 -5.54
CA PRO A 159 4.17 -1.27 -5.62
C PRO A 159 2.70 -1.06 -5.20
N ASP A 160 1.78 -1.58 -6.00
CA ASP A 160 0.37 -1.58 -5.68
C ASP A 160 0.04 -2.63 -4.63
N ILE A 161 -0.97 -2.34 -3.80
CA ILE A 161 -1.42 -3.23 -2.73
C ILE A 161 -2.78 -3.80 -3.11
N TYR A 162 -2.93 -5.13 -3.04
CA TYR A 162 -4.21 -5.82 -3.20
C TYR A 162 -4.50 -6.71 -2.00
N VAL A 163 -5.75 -6.80 -1.59
CA VAL A 163 -6.20 -7.64 -0.48
C VAL A 163 -7.20 -8.66 -0.99
N TYR A 164 -6.82 -9.92 -0.93
CA TYR A 164 -7.64 -11.06 -1.33
C TYR A 164 -8.32 -11.69 -0.12
N ARG A 165 -9.63 -11.91 -0.22
CA ARG A 165 -10.44 -12.69 0.73
C ARG A 165 -11.16 -13.82 0.05
N LYS A 166 -11.45 -14.87 0.80
CA LYS A 166 -12.20 -16.03 0.30
C LYS A 166 -13.70 -15.77 0.48
N ILE A 167 -14.41 -15.53 -0.63
CA ILE A 167 -15.86 -15.30 -0.66
C ILE A 167 -16.50 -16.44 -1.47
N ASN A 168 -17.41 -17.19 -0.85
CA ASN A 168 -18.08 -18.35 -1.47
C ASN A 168 -17.10 -19.37 -2.06
N GLY A 169 -15.94 -19.55 -1.43
CA GLY A 169 -14.92 -20.51 -1.87
C GLY A 169 -13.89 -19.96 -2.87
N GLN A 170 -14.12 -18.78 -3.46
CA GLN A 170 -13.22 -18.15 -4.43
C GLN A 170 -12.44 -16.99 -3.79
N TRP A 171 -11.18 -16.79 -4.21
CA TRP A 171 -10.39 -15.62 -3.80
C TRP A 171 -10.80 -14.40 -4.62
N LYS A 172 -11.18 -13.31 -3.94
CA LYS A 172 -11.59 -12.06 -4.58
C LYS A 172 -10.82 -10.88 -3.97
N VAL A 173 -10.44 -9.93 -4.82
CA VAL A 173 -9.92 -8.63 -4.35
C VAL A 173 -11.04 -7.89 -3.64
N THR A 174 -10.81 -7.55 -2.38
CA THR A 174 -11.77 -6.83 -1.52
C THR A 174 -11.32 -5.43 -1.15
N ALA A 175 -10.04 -5.15 -1.28
CA ALA A 175 -9.47 -3.82 -1.12
C ALA A 175 -8.22 -3.72 -2.02
N LYS A 176 -7.96 -2.52 -2.53
CA LYS A 176 -6.76 -2.24 -3.31
C LYS A 176 -6.30 -0.80 -3.06
N SER A 177 -5.02 -0.56 -3.26
CA SER A 177 -4.47 0.77 -3.36
C SER A 177 -3.52 0.83 -4.55
N LEU A 178 -3.79 1.79 -5.43
CA LEU A 178 -3.20 1.92 -6.78
C LEU A 178 -2.50 3.27 -6.93
N ARG A 179 -1.94 3.81 -5.84
CA ARG A 179 -1.37 5.15 -5.90
C ARG A 179 -0.13 5.12 -6.79
N SER A 180 -0.04 6.08 -7.70
CA SER A 180 1.17 6.39 -8.44
C SER A 180 1.70 7.73 -7.94
N ALA A 181 2.83 7.73 -7.23
CA ALA A 181 3.70 8.90 -7.04
C ALA A 181 4.88 8.65 -6.08
N MET A 182 5.29 7.41 -5.80
CA MET A 182 6.26 7.10 -4.73
C MET A 182 5.83 7.66 -3.35
N LYS A 183 4.52 7.80 -3.14
CA LYS A 183 3.96 8.27 -1.87
C LYS A 183 3.74 7.09 -0.93
N VAL A 184 3.76 7.34 0.37
CA VAL A 184 3.37 6.32 1.36
C VAL A 184 1.95 5.87 1.05
N ASP A 185 1.77 4.57 0.86
CA ASP A 185 0.45 3.99 0.65
C ASP A 185 -0.02 3.29 1.92
N ARG A 186 -1.29 3.46 2.27
CA ARG A 186 -1.86 2.92 3.50
C ARG A 186 -3.27 2.40 3.24
N LEU A 187 -3.39 1.08 3.19
CA LEU A 187 -4.65 0.38 2.97
C LEU A 187 -5.23 -0.11 4.29
N LYS A 188 -6.44 0.36 4.64
CA LYS A 188 -7.19 -0.10 5.81
C LYS A 188 -8.02 -1.34 5.47
N ILE A 189 -7.93 -2.36 6.30
CA ILE A 189 -8.69 -3.60 6.20
C ILE A 189 -9.54 -3.75 7.46
N ASN A 190 -10.87 -3.64 7.33
CA ASN A 190 -11.77 -3.90 8.45
C ASN A 190 -12.16 -5.38 8.47
N ALA A 191 -11.93 -6.08 9.58
CA ALA A 191 -12.26 -7.50 9.71
C ALA A 191 -13.62 -7.65 10.41
N SER A 192 -14.67 -7.99 9.65
CA SER A 192 -15.99 -8.35 10.20
C SER A 192 -16.01 -9.74 10.83
N SER A 193 -15.08 -10.60 10.43
CA SER A 193 -14.92 -11.99 10.87
C SER A 193 -13.44 -12.30 11.04
N SER A 194 -13.13 -13.29 11.89
CA SER A 194 -11.77 -13.82 11.97
C SER A 194 -11.54 -14.77 10.79
N GLU A 195 -10.56 -14.46 9.95
CA GLU A 195 -10.30 -15.20 8.70
C GLU A 195 -8.84 -15.06 8.26
N LEU A 196 -8.40 -15.91 7.34
CA LEU A 196 -7.13 -15.76 6.64
C LEU A 196 -7.37 -14.93 5.37
N ILE A 197 -6.58 -13.87 5.20
CA ILE A 197 -6.56 -13.06 3.98
C ILE A 197 -5.15 -13.07 3.39
N TYR A 198 -5.01 -12.67 2.14
CA TYR A 198 -3.71 -12.45 1.51
C TYR A 198 -3.54 -11.00 1.10
N VAL A 199 -2.41 -10.41 1.47
CA VAL A 199 -1.96 -9.11 0.97
C VAL A 199 -0.97 -9.37 -0.15
N ALA A 200 -1.24 -8.86 -1.34
CA ALA A 200 -0.35 -8.91 -2.49
C ALA A 200 0.27 -7.53 -2.73
N TYR A 201 1.58 -7.50 -2.87
CA TYR A 201 2.32 -6.34 -3.37
C TYR A 201 2.69 -6.61 -4.83
N VAL A 202 2.24 -5.77 -5.75
CA VAL A 202 2.41 -5.96 -7.20
C VAL A 202 3.28 -4.84 -7.75
N ALA A 203 4.40 -5.18 -8.38
CA ALA A 203 5.37 -4.21 -8.86
C ALA A 203 5.30 -4.05 -10.38
N TYR A 204 4.72 -2.95 -10.88
CA TYR A 204 4.71 -2.61 -12.32
C TYR A 204 6.03 -2.00 -12.80
N THR A 205 6.85 -1.55 -11.85
CA THR A 205 8.24 -1.15 -12.04
C THR A 205 9.10 -1.87 -11.02
N THR A 206 10.42 -1.86 -11.19
CA THR A 206 11.31 -2.38 -10.16
C THR A 206 11.21 -1.47 -8.92
N SER A 207 10.77 -2.06 -7.81
CA SER A 207 10.39 -1.33 -6.60
C SER A 207 11.14 -1.84 -5.36
N GLY A 208 11.78 -0.93 -4.65
CA GLY A 208 12.24 -1.12 -3.27
C GLY A 208 11.33 -0.35 -2.31
N PHE A 209 10.89 -0.98 -1.21
CA PHE A 209 9.94 -0.36 -0.30
C PHE A 209 9.98 -0.98 1.10
N GLY A 210 9.65 -0.20 2.12
CA GLY A 210 9.28 -0.73 3.42
C GLY A 210 7.85 -1.24 3.40
N ALA A 211 7.60 -2.45 3.90
CA ALA A 211 6.27 -2.99 4.09
C ALA A 211 6.00 -3.20 5.59
N SER A 212 4.82 -2.81 6.04
CA SER A 212 4.36 -3.09 7.40
C SER A 212 2.89 -3.47 7.42
N ILE A 213 2.57 -4.45 8.25
CA ILE A 213 1.20 -4.77 8.62
C ILE A 213 1.08 -4.46 10.10
N SER A 214 0.22 -3.52 10.43
CA SER A 214 -0.19 -3.26 11.80
C SER A 214 -1.67 -3.62 11.93
N TRP A 215 -2.08 -4.04 13.11
CA TRP A 215 -3.49 -3.94 13.47
C TRP A 215 -3.65 -2.75 14.38
N GLU A 216 -4.87 -2.22 14.37
CA GLU A 216 -5.40 -1.39 15.41
C GLU A 216 -5.43 -2.24 16.69
N SER A 217 -4.26 -2.39 17.34
CA SER A 217 -4.21 -2.74 18.74
C SER A 217 -4.87 -1.55 19.41
N GLY A 218 -6.11 -1.75 19.86
CA GLY A 218 -6.99 -0.60 20.16
C GLY A 218 -6.37 0.40 21.13
N GLY A 219 -5.38 -0.01 21.94
CA GLY A 219 -4.70 0.83 22.90
C GLY A 219 -3.32 1.39 22.53
N ALA A 220 -2.76 1.23 21.33
CA ALA A 220 -1.51 1.92 20.96
C ALA A 220 -1.21 1.99 19.44
N LEU A 221 -0.70 3.12 18.97
CA LEU A 221 -0.13 3.31 17.63
C LEU A 221 0.93 4.43 17.67
N ASP A 222 2.02 4.26 16.93
CA ASP A 222 3.11 5.24 16.79
C ASP A 222 3.55 5.31 15.34
N LEU A 223 3.57 6.51 14.76
CA LEU A 223 4.03 6.80 13.41
C LEU A 223 5.53 7.07 13.41
N ASP A 224 6.22 6.71 12.33
CA ASP A 224 7.62 7.11 12.14
C ASP A 224 7.68 8.54 11.59
N ILE A 225 8.04 9.49 12.44
CA ILE A 225 8.04 10.93 12.14
C ILE A 225 9.44 11.49 12.37
N PRO A 226 10.06 12.15 11.38
CA PRO A 226 11.38 12.73 11.54
C PRO A 226 11.37 13.76 12.67
N TYR A 227 12.47 13.82 13.43
CA TYR A 227 12.62 14.70 14.56
C TYR A 227 13.48 15.92 14.23
N LEU A 228 13.06 17.10 14.71
CA LEU A 228 13.81 18.34 14.66
C LEU A 228 13.79 19.01 16.04
N ASN A 229 14.96 19.14 16.66
CA ASN A 229 15.12 19.94 17.87
C ASN A 229 15.12 21.43 17.50
N GLN A 230 14.23 22.23 18.10
CA GLN A 230 14.13 23.65 17.80
C GLN A 230 15.42 24.41 18.14
N ASN A 231 16.20 23.93 19.12
CA ASN A 231 17.44 24.58 19.55
C ASN A 231 18.56 24.45 18.50
N ASP A 232 18.43 23.52 17.55
CA ASP A 232 19.34 23.39 16.41
C ASP A 232 19.06 24.43 15.32
N ILE A 233 17.95 25.17 15.41
CA ILE A 233 17.58 26.19 14.42
C ILE A 233 18.27 27.53 14.76
N PRO A 234 19.27 27.96 13.98
CA PRO A 234 20.10 29.10 14.36
C PRO A 234 19.29 30.41 14.42
N GLY A 235 19.44 31.13 15.53
CA GLY A 235 18.90 32.49 15.70
C GLY A 235 17.44 32.58 16.17
N ILE A 236 16.67 31.49 16.12
CA ILE A 236 15.24 31.51 16.51
C ILE A 236 14.84 30.44 17.53
N GLY A 237 15.72 29.48 17.84
CA GLY A 237 15.37 28.20 18.45
C GLY A 237 14.40 28.24 19.64
N PHE A 238 14.55 29.16 20.60
CA PHE A 238 13.65 29.24 21.77
C PHE A 238 12.18 29.59 21.43
N ALA A 239 11.91 30.19 20.28
CA ALA A 239 10.57 30.59 19.83
C ALA A 239 10.03 29.69 18.71
N ALA A 240 10.82 28.70 18.26
CA ALA A 240 10.58 27.98 17.02
C ALA A 240 9.77 26.68 17.16
N CYS A 241 9.09 26.44 18.30
CA CYS A 241 8.35 25.20 18.54
C CYS A 241 7.30 24.92 17.45
N SER A 242 6.45 25.90 17.12
CA SER A 242 5.42 25.75 16.07
C SER A 242 6.01 25.47 14.68
N SER A 243 7.06 26.21 14.29
CA SER A 243 7.72 26.03 13.01
C SER A 243 8.51 24.73 12.90
N ALA A 244 9.16 24.30 14.00
CA ALA A 244 9.87 23.02 14.05
C ALA A 244 8.88 21.85 13.94
N SER A 245 7.76 21.91 14.67
CA SER A 245 6.68 20.93 14.53
C SER A 245 6.07 20.90 13.13
N SER A 246 5.91 22.06 12.49
CA SER A 246 5.43 22.13 11.11
C SER A 246 6.40 21.47 10.13
N ALA A 247 7.70 21.73 10.27
CA ALA A 247 8.71 21.11 9.42
C ALA A 247 8.74 19.58 9.55
N MET A 248 8.59 19.04 10.77
CA MET A 248 8.48 17.60 11.00
C MET A 248 7.25 16.99 10.29
N VAL A 249 6.07 17.63 10.39
CA VAL A 249 4.84 17.16 9.73
C VAL A 249 4.95 17.25 8.20
N LEU A 250 5.46 18.37 7.67
CA LEU A 250 5.66 18.55 6.23
C LEU A 250 6.63 17.51 5.65
N ALA A 251 7.70 17.17 6.39
CA ALA A 251 8.63 16.14 5.99
C ALA A 251 7.99 14.74 5.94
N THR A 252 7.08 14.43 6.87
CA THR A 252 6.28 13.18 6.81
C THR A 252 5.41 13.10 5.57
N TYR A 253 4.88 14.22 5.10
CA TYR A 253 4.05 14.26 3.89
C TYR A 253 4.85 14.34 2.58
N GLY A 254 6.17 14.48 2.66
CA GLY A 254 7.04 14.59 1.50
C GLY A 254 7.07 15.99 0.88
N GLU A 255 6.49 16.99 1.55
CA GLU A 255 6.52 18.40 1.12
C GLU A 255 7.84 19.10 1.46
N SER A 256 8.60 18.53 2.39
CA SER A 256 9.99 18.90 2.64
C SER A 256 10.85 17.66 2.78
N ARG A 257 12.14 17.80 2.49
CA ARG A 257 13.11 16.74 2.74
C ARG A 257 13.55 16.77 4.20
N VAL A 258 13.89 15.61 4.76
CA VAL A 258 14.39 15.48 6.14
C VAL A 258 15.65 16.33 6.37
N ASP A 259 16.55 16.40 5.38
CA ASP A 259 17.76 17.23 5.45
C ASP A 259 17.51 18.74 5.31
N ASP A 260 16.32 19.14 4.83
CA ASP A 260 15.92 20.54 4.65
C ASP A 260 14.98 21.04 5.77
N MET A 261 14.73 20.25 6.82
CA MET A 261 13.77 20.61 7.87
C MET A 261 14.14 21.91 8.60
N ILE A 262 15.43 22.22 8.77
CA ILE A 262 15.88 23.48 9.39
C ILE A 262 15.44 24.69 8.56
N ASP A 263 15.63 24.63 7.24
CA ASP A 263 15.27 25.76 6.36
C ASP A 263 13.76 25.84 6.11
N THR A 264 13.08 24.70 6.10
CA THR A 264 11.62 24.60 6.15
C THR A 264 11.08 25.29 7.40
N ALA A 265 11.63 24.98 8.58
CA ALA A 265 11.22 25.59 9.83
C ALA A 265 11.46 27.10 9.84
N LYS A 266 12.60 27.59 9.31
CA LYS A 266 12.85 29.04 9.16
C LYS A 266 11.81 29.72 8.26
N THR A 267 11.43 29.06 7.17
CA THR A 267 10.42 29.58 6.23
C THR A 267 9.05 29.72 6.92
N VAL A 268 8.60 28.66 7.61
CA VAL A 268 7.35 28.69 8.39
C VAL A 268 7.43 29.74 9.49
N PHE A 269 8.55 29.84 10.21
CA PHE A 269 8.73 30.81 11.30
C PHE A 269 8.63 32.25 10.79
N ALA A 270 9.32 32.57 9.69
CA ALA A 270 9.31 33.92 9.11
C ALA A 270 7.89 34.37 8.70
N ALA A 271 7.06 33.43 8.23
CA ALA A 271 5.69 33.71 7.83
C ALA A 271 4.71 33.81 9.02
N THR A 272 4.87 32.97 10.04
CA THR A 272 3.81 32.71 11.03
C THR A 272 4.14 33.16 12.45
N ALA A 273 5.42 33.42 12.74
CA ALA A 273 5.92 33.65 14.07
C ALA A 273 6.91 34.82 14.14
N ASP A 274 7.32 35.18 15.36
CA ASP A 274 8.52 35.97 15.62
C ASP A 274 9.12 35.64 16.99
N THR A 275 10.30 36.18 17.29
CA THR A 275 11.04 35.89 18.52
C THR A 275 10.45 36.54 19.78
N GLN A 276 9.49 37.46 19.65
CA GLN A 276 8.86 38.13 20.79
C GLN A 276 7.63 37.38 21.28
N VAL A 277 6.79 36.89 20.35
CA VAL A 277 5.50 36.25 20.68
C VAL A 277 5.44 34.77 20.34
N GLY A 278 6.43 34.22 19.65
CA GLY A 278 6.32 32.88 19.05
C GLY A 278 5.30 32.91 17.92
N LEU A 279 4.39 31.93 17.88
CA LEU A 279 3.33 31.89 16.87
C LEU A 279 2.38 33.10 17.02
N LYS A 280 2.25 33.92 15.97
CA LYS A 280 1.43 35.15 15.97
C LYS A 280 -0.08 34.86 16.00
N GLY A 281 -0.49 33.70 15.50
CA GLY A 281 -1.87 33.26 15.51
C GLY A 281 -2.04 31.91 14.82
N ARG A 282 -3.01 31.11 15.28
CA ARG A 282 -3.32 29.79 14.71
C ARG A 282 -3.77 29.89 13.25
N TRP A 283 -4.68 30.84 12.98
CA TRP A 283 -5.16 31.16 11.64
C TRP A 283 -4.05 31.49 10.64
N LEU A 284 -2.95 32.10 11.10
CA LEU A 284 -1.82 32.45 10.23
C LEU A 284 -0.99 31.22 9.87
N LEU A 285 -0.86 30.26 10.80
CA LEU A 285 -0.26 28.98 10.51
C LEU A 285 -1.12 28.16 9.54
N GLU A 286 -2.44 28.10 9.78
CA GLU A 286 -3.42 27.45 8.88
C GLU A 286 -3.26 27.97 7.45
N GLN A 287 -3.41 29.28 7.25
CA GLN A 287 -3.29 29.91 5.92
C GLN A 287 -1.93 29.70 5.27
N HIS A 288 -0.85 29.67 6.07
CA HIS A 288 0.48 29.47 5.51
C HIS A 288 0.68 28.02 5.04
N LEU A 289 0.22 27.04 5.82
CA LEU A 289 0.30 25.62 5.44
C LEU A 289 -0.57 25.33 4.21
N GLU A 290 -1.79 25.86 4.15
CA GLU A 290 -2.65 25.74 2.96
C GLU A 290 -2.06 26.45 1.75
N GLY A 291 -1.65 27.71 1.91
CA GLY A 291 -1.27 28.56 0.78
C GLY A 291 0.15 28.34 0.24
N ALA A 292 1.11 28.01 1.10
CA ALA A 292 2.52 27.87 0.71
C ALA A 292 2.99 26.42 0.57
N TRP A 293 2.27 25.47 1.18
CA TRP A 293 2.65 24.06 1.21
C TRP A 293 1.57 23.12 0.65
N ASP A 294 0.54 23.67 -0.01
CA ASP A 294 -0.53 22.93 -0.70
C ASP A 294 -1.25 21.90 0.19
N MET A 295 -1.32 22.16 1.51
CA MET A 295 -2.13 21.34 2.41
C MET A 295 -3.60 21.55 2.09
N SER A 296 -4.31 20.46 1.80
CA SER A 296 -5.69 20.50 1.29
C SER A 296 -6.74 20.92 2.32
N ASP A 297 -6.44 20.75 3.61
CA ASP A 297 -7.34 21.10 4.72
C ASP A 297 -6.52 21.26 6.02
N VAL A 298 -6.46 22.49 6.55
CA VAL A 298 -5.76 22.80 7.80
C VAL A 298 -6.66 23.56 8.75
N PHE A 299 -6.91 22.98 9.93
CA PHE A 299 -7.70 23.64 10.97
C PHE A 299 -7.25 23.24 12.37
N PHE A 300 -7.42 24.15 13.32
CA PHE A 300 -7.25 23.86 14.74
C PHE A 300 -8.54 23.35 15.39
N ASP A 301 -8.50 22.13 15.94
CA ASP A 301 -9.58 21.55 16.73
C ASP A 301 -9.26 21.67 18.23
N ASP A 302 -10.07 22.44 18.95
CA ASP A 302 -10.05 22.58 20.40
C ASP A 302 -11.32 22.00 21.05
N SER A 303 -11.88 20.95 20.44
CA SER A 303 -13.02 20.24 21.01
C SER A 303 -12.69 19.68 22.40
N ASN A 304 -13.73 19.34 23.16
CA ASN A 304 -13.57 18.75 24.48
C ASN A 304 -12.78 17.42 24.45
N TRP A 305 -12.13 17.10 25.56
CA TRP A 305 -11.12 16.03 25.63
C TRP A 305 -11.50 14.67 25.04
N PRO A 306 -12.71 14.12 25.24
CA PRO A 306 -13.05 12.83 24.64
C PRO A 306 -13.09 12.88 23.11
N GLN A 307 -13.61 13.97 22.55
CA GLN A 307 -13.75 14.22 21.12
C GLN A 307 -12.38 14.50 20.50
N LEU A 308 -11.59 15.36 21.13
CA LEU A 308 -10.22 15.67 20.70
C LEU A 308 -9.34 14.41 20.72
N TYR A 309 -9.46 13.55 21.74
CA TYR A 309 -8.73 12.28 21.77
C TYR A 309 -9.22 11.30 20.71
N ALA A 310 -10.54 11.23 20.46
CA ALA A 310 -11.08 10.42 19.37
C ALA A 310 -10.58 10.90 18.00
N LEU A 311 -10.49 12.21 17.78
CA LEU A 311 -9.89 12.82 16.59
C LEU A 311 -8.41 12.44 16.47
N ILE A 312 -7.62 12.59 17.54
CA ILE A 312 -6.22 12.14 17.58
C ILE A 312 -6.09 10.70 17.13
N LYS A 313 -6.86 9.79 17.72
CA LYS A 313 -6.83 8.38 17.31
C LYS A 313 -7.15 8.21 15.83
N SER A 314 -8.19 8.89 15.34
CA SER A 314 -8.62 8.82 13.94
C SER A 314 -7.52 9.27 12.97
N GLU A 315 -6.90 10.42 13.22
CA GLU A 315 -5.88 11.01 12.35
C GLU A 315 -4.59 10.19 12.35
N ILE A 316 -4.10 9.78 13.53
CA ILE A 316 -2.90 8.91 13.64
C ILE A 316 -3.16 7.56 12.96
N ARG A 317 -4.37 6.98 13.13
CA ARG A 317 -4.78 5.76 12.41
C ARG A 317 -4.91 5.95 10.91
N ALA A 318 -5.02 7.18 10.44
CA ALA A 318 -4.98 7.48 9.01
C ALA A 318 -3.58 7.84 8.50
N GLY A 319 -2.55 7.79 9.35
CA GLY A 319 -1.16 8.07 8.99
C GLY A 319 -0.82 9.54 9.00
N ARG A 320 -1.64 10.35 9.66
CA ARG A 320 -1.53 11.80 9.66
C ARG A 320 -1.06 12.27 11.04
N PRO A 321 0.24 12.61 11.22
CA PRO A 321 0.67 13.30 12.43
C PRO A 321 -0.02 14.66 12.54
N MET A 322 -0.06 15.19 13.75
CA MET A 322 -0.72 16.46 14.03
C MET A 322 0.16 17.34 14.90
N ILE A 323 -0.10 18.66 14.90
CA ILE A 323 0.59 19.57 15.81
C ILE A 323 -0.31 19.88 16.99
N LEU A 324 0.04 19.43 18.18
CA LEU A 324 -0.68 19.77 19.42
C LEU A 324 -0.18 21.12 19.94
N GLY A 325 -1.09 22.07 20.08
CA GLY A 325 -0.84 23.37 20.69
C GLY A 325 -1.40 23.42 22.11
N SER A 326 -0.53 23.55 23.12
CA SER A 326 -0.89 23.45 24.53
C SER A 326 -0.43 24.63 25.39
N LYS A 327 -1.39 25.32 26.00
CA LYS A 327 -1.18 26.23 27.15
C LYS A 327 -1.15 25.50 28.49
N SER A 328 -1.47 24.21 28.52
CA SER A 328 -1.23 23.37 29.69
C SER A 328 0.24 23.05 29.94
N MET A 329 1.07 23.08 28.91
CA MET A 329 2.51 22.85 29.06
C MET A 329 3.27 24.12 29.46
N SER A 330 2.81 25.30 29.02
CA SER A 330 3.45 26.58 29.32
C SER A 330 2.49 27.77 29.30
N ALA A 331 2.89 28.88 29.95
CA ALA A 331 2.12 30.12 29.93
C ALA A 331 2.00 30.74 28.52
N ALA A 332 3.06 30.62 27.72
CA ALA A 332 3.11 31.15 26.36
C ALA A 332 2.40 30.24 25.34
N GLY A 333 2.09 29.00 25.72
CA GLY A 333 1.77 27.93 24.77
C GLY A 333 3.03 27.18 24.33
N HIS A 334 2.86 25.93 23.96
CA HIS A 334 3.89 25.08 23.39
C HIS A 334 3.31 24.25 22.26
N TYR A 335 4.10 24.00 21.23
CA TYR A 335 3.67 23.24 20.05
C TYR A 335 4.58 22.03 19.89
N ILE A 336 3.97 20.85 19.82
CA ILE A 336 4.64 19.56 19.71
C ILE A 336 3.95 18.73 18.62
N VAL A 337 4.64 17.73 18.06
CA VAL A 337 4.01 16.82 17.09
C VAL A 337 3.47 15.60 17.80
N VAL A 338 2.18 15.32 17.63
CA VAL A 338 1.57 14.04 18.02
C VAL A 338 1.84 13.05 16.89
N ARG A 339 2.63 12.03 17.20
CA ARG A 339 2.97 10.92 16.28
C ARG A 339 2.25 9.63 16.64
N GLY A 340 1.70 9.55 17.85
CA GLY A 340 1.05 8.35 18.32
C GLY A 340 0.15 8.56 19.52
N PHE A 341 -0.49 7.48 19.95
CA PHE A 341 -1.30 7.44 21.16
C PHE A 341 -1.18 6.09 21.85
N ARG A 342 -1.51 6.06 23.15
CA ARG A 342 -1.83 4.84 23.90
C ARG A 342 -3.08 5.04 24.76
N GLY A 343 -3.79 3.95 25.05
CA GLY A 343 -5.02 3.94 25.85
C GLY A 343 -6.27 4.04 25.00
N GLU A 344 -7.35 3.42 25.46
CA GLU A 344 -8.63 3.40 24.75
C GLU A 344 -9.45 4.65 25.00
N ASN A 345 -9.39 5.18 26.23
CA ASN A 345 -10.20 6.30 26.67
C ASN A 345 -9.30 7.50 26.99
N TYR A 346 -9.88 8.69 26.97
CA TYR A 346 -9.11 9.91 27.23
C TYR A 346 -8.57 10.00 28.67
N GLY A 347 -9.18 9.29 29.63
CA GLY A 347 -8.82 9.36 31.05
C GLY A 347 -7.56 8.57 31.43
N ASP A 348 -7.18 7.56 30.63
CA ASP A 348 -5.94 6.80 30.74
C ASP A 348 -5.05 6.98 29.50
N ALA A 349 -5.40 7.94 28.65
CA ALA A 349 -4.70 8.19 27.40
C ALA A 349 -3.30 8.75 27.64
N LYS A 350 -2.37 8.24 26.84
CA LYS A 350 -1.08 8.87 26.58
C LYS A 350 -1.02 9.29 25.12
N VAL A 351 -0.30 10.36 24.84
CA VAL A 351 0.12 10.68 23.47
C VAL A 351 1.61 10.45 23.34
N ILE A 352 2.02 9.91 22.20
CA ILE A 352 3.41 9.76 21.81
C ILE A 352 3.75 10.96 20.93
N VAL A 353 4.80 11.69 21.27
CA VAL A 353 5.09 12.99 20.69
C VAL A 353 6.55 13.14 20.28
N ASN A 354 6.79 14.03 19.34
CA ASN A 354 8.08 14.70 19.14
C ASN A 354 7.96 16.11 19.73
N ASP A 355 8.56 16.36 20.91
CA ASP A 355 8.63 17.70 21.51
C ASP A 355 9.92 18.40 21.05
N PRO A 356 9.82 19.46 20.23
CA PRO A 356 11.00 20.09 19.64
C PRO A 356 11.88 20.82 20.67
N ASN A 357 11.38 21.15 21.87
CA ASN A 357 12.17 21.82 22.91
C ASN A 357 12.87 20.83 23.87
N GLY A 358 12.74 19.54 23.63
CA GLY A 358 13.18 18.48 24.53
C GLY A 358 12.16 18.13 25.59
N ARG A 359 12.54 17.26 26.55
CA ARG A 359 11.59 16.65 27.48
C ARG A 359 10.88 17.67 28.36
N TRP A 360 9.57 17.80 28.23
CA TRP A 360 8.72 18.48 29.21
C TRP A 360 8.71 17.71 30.55
N ASN A 361 8.97 18.42 31.65
CA ASN A 361 8.97 17.85 33.00
C ASN A 361 7.71 18.26 33.79
N SER A 362 7.27 19.52 33.61
CA SER A 362 6.10 20.10 34.24
C SER A 362 5.84 21.50 33.66
N TYR A 363 4.75 22.15 34.06
CA TYR A 363 4.38 23.50 33.61
C TYR A 363 5.57 24.48 33.65
N ASN A 364 5.90 25.07 32.51
CA ASN A 364 7.07 25.97 32.31
C ASN A 364 8.46 25.34 32.62
N SER A 365 8.61 24.02 32.55
CA SER A 365 9.86 23.31 32.87
C SER A 365 10.20 22.23 31.83
N TRP A 366 11.40 22.32 31.25
CA TRP A 366 11.92 21.39 30.25
C TRP A 366 13.34 20.95 30.55
N SER A 367 13.70 19.77 30.03
CA SER A 367 15.08 19.33 29.86
C SER A 367 15.44 19.43 28.38
N THR A 368 16.08 20.54 28.00
CA THR A 368 16.54 20.78 26.62
C THR A 368 17.73 19.91 26.20
N ASN A 369 18.34 19.20 27.15
CA ASN A 369 19.44 18.26 26.91
C ASN A 369 18.95 16.83 26.62
N ILE A 370 17.64 16.61 26.64
CA ILE A 370 17.01 15.33 26.33
C ILE A 370 16.12 15.57 25.13
N ASP A 371 16.54 15.06 23.97
CA ASP A 371 15.69 15.02 22.79
C ASP A 371 14.44 14.22 23.11
N ALA A 372 13.29 14.82 22.82
CA ALA A 372 11.99 14.26 23.16
C ALA A 372 11.30 13.66 21.93
N GLU A 373 12.07 12.91 21.14
CA GLU A 373 11.58 12.08 20.04
C GLU A 373 10.88 10.83 20.60
N GLY A 374 9.62 10.62 20.21
CA GLY A 374 8.84 9.45 20.66
C GLY A 374 8.51 9.44 22.16
N PHE A 375 8.50 10.61 22.82
CA PHE A 375 8.20 10.69 24.24
C PHE A 375 6.71 10.50 24.52
N GLU A 376 6.40 9.92 25.67
CA GLU A 376 5.02 9.72 26.12
C GLU A 376 4.64 10.74 27.19
N TYR A 377 3.54 11.45 26.93
CA TYR A 377 2.89 12.33 27.91
C TYR A 377 1.47 11.86 28.21
N ASP A 378 1.06 12.02 29.46
CA ASP A 378 -0.34 11.81 29.84
C ASP A 378 -1.19 12.88 29.13
N TYR A 379 -2.18 12.44 28.36
CA TYR A 379 -2.97 13.30 27.49
C TYR A 379 -3.63 14.43 28.30
N THR A 380 -4.24 14.08 29.44
CA THR A 380 -4.91 15.04 30.31
C THR A 380 -3.98 16.09 30.89
N ASP A 381 -2.71 15.78 31.09
CA ASP A 381 -1.74 16.72 31.65
C ASP A 381 -1.42 17.81 30.64
N ILE A 382 -1.21 17.42 29.38
CA ILE A 382 -0.82 18.34 28.30
C ILE A 382 -2.01 18.97 27.56
N THR A 383 -3.26 18.58 27.84
CA THR A 383 -4.45 19.22 27.25
C THR A 383 -5.40 19.84 28.28
N SER A 384 -4.98 20.03 29.53
CA SER A 384 -5.89 20.48 30.61
C SER A 384 -6.52 21.88 30.48
N LYS A 385 -6.21 22.69 29.45
CA LYS A 385 -6.92 23.97 29.16
C LYS A 385 -7.88 23.82 27.98
N TYR A 386 -9.00 24.55 28.04
CA TYR A 386 -9.98 24.63 26.93
C TYR A 386 -9.44 25.21 25.63
N SER A 387 -8.31 25.92 25.69
CA SER A 387 -7.65 26.43 24.49
C SER A 387 -6.71 25.42 23.85
N ASP A 388 -6.45 24.28 24.50
CA ASP A 388 -5.54 23.26 23.99
C ASP A 388 -6.25 22.46 22.90
N GLY A 389 -5.48 22.01 21.92
CA GLY A 389 -6.05 21.38 20.75
C GLY A 389 -4.97 20.92 19.78
N VAL A 390 -5.41 20.46 18.62
CA VAL A 390 -4.52 19.95 17.58
C VAL A 390 -4.79 20.66 16.26
N PHE A 391 -3.74 20.97 15.51
CA PHE A 391 -3.87 21.22 14.08
C PHE A 391 -4.03 19.88 13.37
N VAL A 392 -5.18 19.70 12.72
CA VAL A 392 -5.37 18.67 11.71
C VAL A 392 -4.81 19.22 10.40
N ILE A 393 -3.89 18.49 9.78
CA ILE A 393 -3.17 18.90 8.58
C ILE A 393 -3.28 17.77 7.57
N LYS A 394 -3.95 18.00 6.44
CA LYS A 394 -4.11 17.02 5.37
C LYS A 394 -3.32 17.43 4.13
N PRO A 395 -2.49 16.54 3.55
CA PRO A 395 -1.82 16.78 2.28
C PRO A 395 -2.76 16.62 1.08
#